data_AF-A0A072VLR5-F1
#
_entry.id   AF-A0A072VLR5-F1
#
_cell.length_a   1.000
_cell.length_b   1.000
_cell.length_c   1.000
_cell.angle_alpha   90.00
_cell.angle_beta   90.00
_cell.angle_gamma   90.00
#
_symmetry.space_group_name_H-M   'P 1'
#
loop_
_entity.id
_entity.type
_entity.pdbx_description
1 polymer ?
#
loop_
_entity_poly.entity_id
_entity_poly.type
_entity_poly.pdbx_seq_one_letter_code
_entity_poly.pdbx_strand_id
1 'polypeptide(L)'
;MMNSRRDTRNNRVALFDGIEEGGIRASSMYSSGSSHEIDEHDNEQAMDGLQDRVNLLKRLSGDIHEEVDNHNRMLDHMGNDMDSSRGVLSGTMDKFKMVCT
;
A
#
# COMPACT_ATOMS: atom_id res chain seq x y z
N MET A 1 -67.41 -30.67 21.56
CA MET A 1 -66.08 -30.16 21.94
C MET A 1 -65.04 -30.98 21.20
N MET A 2 -64.62 -30.57 19.99
CA MET A 2 -63.54 -31.25 19.28
C MET A 2 -62.21 -30.59 19.61
N ASN A 3 -61.27 -31.44 20.01
CA ASN A 3 -60.06 -31.10 20.74
C ASN A 3 -58.94 -30.81 19.73
N SER A 4 -58.87 -29.58 19.18
CA SER A 4 -57.84 -29.13 18.22
C SER A 4 -56.41 -29.07 18.78
N ARG A 5 -56.18 -29.60 19.99
CA ARG A 5 -54.86 -29.63 20.67
C ARG A 5 -54.01 -30.85 20.30
N ARG A 6 -54.52 -31.78 19.50
CA ARG A 6 -53.82 -33.03 19.16
C ARG A 6 -53.02 -32.92 17.85
N ASP A 7 -53.48 -32.13 16.87
CA ASP A 7 -52.84 -32.06 15.55
C ASP A 7 -51.52 -31.27 15.54
N THR A 8 -51.36 -30.26 16.41
CA THR A 8 -50.12 -29.47 16.51
C THR A 8 -48.92 -30.30 17.01
N ARG A 9 -49.17 -31.39 17.77
CA ARG A 9 -48.09 -32.25 18.28
C ARG A 9 -47.56 -33.20 17.21
N ASN A 10 -48.45 -33.74 16.37
CA ASN A 10 -48.05 -34.62 15.27
C ASN A 10 -47.27 -33.87 14.19
N ASN A 11 -47.58 -32.59 13.98
CA ASN A 11 -46.86 -31.77 13.01
C ASN A 11 -45.43 -31.40 13.45
N ARG A 12 -45.15 -31.42 14.77
CA ARG A 12 -43.79 -31.24 15.28
C ARG A 12 -42.96 -32.52 15.16
N VAL A 13 -43.55 -33.69 15.42
CA VAL A 13 -42.82 -34.97 15.34
C VAL A 13 -42.34 -35.25 13.92
N ALA A 14 -43.17 -35.01 12.89
CA ALA A 14 -42.77 -35.16 11.49
C ALA A 14 -41.66 -34.18 11.03
N LEU A 15 -41.49 -33.06 11.72
CA LEU A 15 -40.45 -32.07 11.42
C LEU A 15 -39.08 -32.45 12.00
N PHE A 16 -39.07 -33.28 13.06
CA PHE A 16 -37.85 -33.69 13.76
C PHE A 16 -37.44 -35.14 13.49
N ASP A 17 -38.31 -35.95 12.88
CA ASP A 17 -38.05 -37.35 12.48
C ASP A 17 -36.92 -37.50 11.46
N GLY A 18 -36.63 -36.46 10.67
CA GLY A 18 -35.53 -36.43 9.70
C GLY A 18 -34.21 -35.82 10.21
N ILE A 19 -34.12 -35.45 11.50
CA ILE A 19 -32.95 -34.73 12.05
C ILE A 19 -32.10 -35.62 12.98
N GLU A 20 -32.58 -36.81 13.35
CA GLU A 20 -31.86 -37.70 14.27
C GLU A 20 -30.74 -38.54 13.61
N GLU A 21 -30.63 -38.56 12.29
CA GLU A 21 -29.59 -39.32 11.58
C GLU A 21 -28.80 -38.46 10.59
N GLY A 22 -27.95 -37.58 11.12
CA GLY A 22 -26.80 -37.05 10.38
C GLY A 22 -26.97 -35.70 9.67
N GLY A 23 -26.04 -34.78 9.94
CA GLY A 23 -25.35 -34.13 8.82
C GLY A 23 -25.57 -32.63 8.54
N ILE A 24 -26.36 -31.86 9.29
CA ILE A 24 -26.64 -30.45 8.89
C ILE A 24 -26.53 -29.38 9.96
N ARG A 25 -25.94 -29.68 11.12
CA ARG A 25 -25.61 -28.65 12.14
C ARG A 25 -24.13 -28.40 12.34
N ALA A 26 -23.28 -29.36 12.00
CA ALA A 26 -21.84 -29.14 11.96
C ALA A 26 -21.41 -28.33 10.72
N SER A 27 -22.18 -28.39 9.63
CA SER A 27 -21.79 -27.83 8.33
C SER A 27 -21.83 -26.32 8.20
N SER A 28 -22.86 -25.69 8.76
CA SER A 28 -22.89 -24.23 8.78
C SER A 28 -21.90 -23.62 9.78
N MET A 29 -21.44 -24.39 10.77
CA MET A 29 -20.53 -23.91 11.82
C MET A 29 -19.06 -24.01 11.38
N TYR A 30 -18.70 -24.99 10.54
CA TYR A 30 -17.39 -25.01 9.88
C TYR A 30 -17.29 -24.04 8.69
N SER A 31 -18.41 -23.71 8.02
CA SER A 31 -18.39 -22.79 6.88
C SER A 31 -18.27 -21.31 7.32
N SER A 32 -18.73 -20.97 8.53
CA SER A 32 -18.61 -19.60 9.07
C SER A 32 -17.24 -19.31 9.67
N GLY A 33 -16.50 -20.32 10.13
CA GLY A 33 -15.10 -20.20 10.57
C GLY A 33 -14.13 -20.18 9.38
N SER A 34 -14.35 -21.06 8.41
CA SER A 34 -13.52 -21.14 7.20
C SER A 34 -13.60 -19.87 6.35
N SER A 35 -14.75 -19.19 6.28
CA SER A 35 -14.85 -17.93 5.53
C SER A 35 -14.14 -16.75 6.20
N HIS A 36 -13.96 -16.77 7.52
CA HIS A 36 -13.22 -15.74 8.25
C HIS A 36 -11.70 -15.98 8.13
N GLU A 37 -11.26 -17.23 8.25
CA GLU A 37 -9.85 -17.62 8.11
C GLU A 37 -9.31 -17.42 6.68
N ILE A 38 -10.13 -17.65 5.64
CA ILE A 38 -9.75 -17.40 4.24
C ILE A 38 -9.56 -15.91 3.97
N ASP A 39 -10.46 -15.06 4.49
CA ASP A 39 -10.42 -13.60 4.27
C ASP A 39 -9.23 -12.95 5.03
N GLU A 40 -8.89 -13.47 6.22
CA GLU A 40 -7.71 -13.03 6.98
C GLU A 40 -6.40 -13.43 6.31
N HIS A 41 -6.31 -14.64 5.76
CA HIS A 41 -5.12 -15.10 5.04
C HIS A 41 -4.82 -14.25 3.79
N ASP A 42 -5.86 -13.93 3.01
CA ASP A 42 -5.72 -13.09 1.82
C ASP A 42 -5.32 -11.65 2.19
N ASN A 43 -5.84 -11.14 3.30
CA ASN A 43 -5.45 -9.83 3.82
C ASN A 43 -4.00 -9.81 4.33
N GLU A 44 -3.54 -10.88 4.98
CA GLU A 44 -2.14 -11.01 5.43
C GLU A 44 -1.17 -11.06 4.25
N GLN A 45 -1.53 -11.78 3.18
CA GLN A 45 -0.78 -11.80 1.92
C GLN A 45 -0.78 -10.42 1.23
N ALA A 46 -1.90 -9.70 1.26
CA ALA A 46 -1.99 -8.35 0.73
C ALA A 46 -1.13 -7.35 1.54
N MET A 47 -1.05 -7.53 2.86
CA MET A 47 -0.21 -6.73 3.75
C MET A 47 1.29 -6.97 3.51
N ASP A 48 1.71 -8.22 3.31
CA ASP A 48 3.11 -8.53 2.97
C ASP A 48 3.52 -7.87 1.65
N GLY A 49 2.65 -7.98 0.62
CA GLY A 49 2.87 -7.29 -0.65
C GLY A 49 2.86 -5.76 -0.53
N LEU A 50 2.10 -5.19 0.40
CA LEU A 50 2.12 -3.75 0.70
C LEU A 50 3.44 -3.35 1.38
N GLN A 51 3.92 -4.15 2.32
CA GLN A 51 5.16 -3.92 3.05
C GLN A 51 6.35 -3.85 2.09
N ASP A 52 6.44 -4.76 1.13
CA ASP A 52 7.48 -4.74 0.10
C ASP A 52 7.45 -3.46 -0.75
N ARG A 53 6.26 -3.05 -1.18
CA ARG A 53 6.07 -1.81 -1.94
C ARG A 53 6.47 -0.59 -1.13
N VAL A 54 6.12 -0.54 0.15
CA VAL A 54 6.51 0.55 1.07
C VAL A 54 8.03 0.58 1.26
N ASN A 55 8.67 -0.57 1.42
CA ASN A 55 10.13 -0.65 1.53
C ASN A 55 10.83 -0.20 0.25
N LEU A 56 10.30 -0.57 -0.91
CA LEU A 56 10.79 -0.08 -2.20
C LEU A 56 10.65 1.44 -2.31
N LEU A 57 9.50 2.00 -1.95
CA LEU A 57 9.26 3.44 -1.98
C LEU A 57 10.20 4.20 -1.01
N LYS A 58 10.46 3.66 0.18
CA LYS A 58 11.42 4.25 1.13
C LYS A 58 12.82 4.31 0.54
N ARG A 59 13.29 3.23 -0.09
CA ARG A 59 14.59 3.18 -0.75
C ARG A 59 14.67 4.18 -1.90
N LEU A 60 13.68 4.15 -2.79
CA LEU A 60 13.60 5.08 -3.93
C LEU A 60 13.57 6.54 -3.48
N SER A 61 12.81 6.87 -2.42
CA SER A 61 12.78 8.22 -1.88
C SER A 61 14.13 8.63 -1.27
N GLY A 62 14.87 7.70 -0.69
CA GLY A 62 16.24 7.92 -0.22
C GLY A 62 17.20 8.20 -1.37
N ASP A 63 17.17 7.35 -2.41
CA ASP A 63 18.00 7.50 -3.61
C ASP A 63 17.74 8.85 -4.30
N ILE A 64 16.47 9.28 -4.41
CA ILE A 64 16.09 10.59 -4.97
C ILE A 64 16.66 11.73 -4.12
N HIS A 65 16.62 11.61 -2.79
CA HIS A 65 17.17 12.62 -1.91
C HIS A 65 18.68 12.80 -2.09
N GLU A 66 19.42 11.69 -2.15
CA GLU A 66 20.87 11.71 -2.38
C GLU A 66 21.23 12.31 -3.74
N GLU A 67 20.49 11.96 -4.81
CA GLU A 67 20.72 12.50 -6.14
C GLU A 67 20.42 14.01 -6.21
N VAL A 68 19.37 14.47 -5.54
CA VAL A 68 19.05 15.91 -5.46
C VAL A 68 20.17 16.67 -4.75
N ASP A 69 20.67 16.15 -3.63
CA ASP A 69 21.80 16.76 -2.91
C ASP A 69 23.08 16.77 -3.76
N ASN A 70 23.32 15.70 -4.52
CA ASN A 70 24.45 15.60 -5.44
C ASN A 70 24.35 16.61 -6.58
N HIS A 71 23.18 16.71 -7.22
CA HIS A 71 22.90 17.71 -8.24
C HIS A 71 23.05 19.13 -7.71
N ASN A 72 22.60 19.41 -6.48
CA ASN A 72 22.75 20.74 -5.91
C ASN A 72 24.22 21.13 -5.72
N ARG A 73 25.06 20.20 -5.22
CA ARG A 73 26.52 20.42 -5.15
C ARG A 73 27.16 20.65 -6.51
N MET A 74 26.72 19.91 -7.52
CA MET A 74 27.21 20.09 -8.90
C MET A 74 26.81 21.46 -9.46
N LEU A 75 25.59 21.92 -9.20
CA LEU A 75 25.12 23.25 -9.59
C LEU A 75 25.89 24.36 -8.88
N ASP A 76 26.18 24.20 -7.58
CA ASP A 76 27.01 25.15 -6.83
C ASP A 76 28.42 25.26 -7.45
N HIS A 77 29.04 24.12 -7.77
CA HIS A 77 30.34 24.10 -8.45
C HIS A 77 30.29 24.80 -9.81
N MET A 78 29.28 24.47 -10.63
CA MET A 78 29.08 25.10 -11.93
C MET A 78 28.85 26.61 -11.82
N GLY A 79 28.09 27.05 -10.81
CA GLY A 79 27.88 28.48 -10.52
C GLY A 79 29.19 29.20 -10.19
N ASN A 80 30.05 28.57 -9.40
CA ASN A 80 31.38 29.12 -9.07
C ASN A 80 32.28 29.23 -10.31
N ASP A 81 32.27 28.22 -11.20
CA ASP A 81 33.05 28.23 -12.44
C ASP A 81 32.57 29.34 -13.40
N MET A 82 31.25 29.55 -13.47
CA MET A 82 30.67 30.64 -14.26
C MET A 82 31.06 32.01 -13.72
N ASP A 83 31.04 32.23 -12.40
CA ASP A 83 31.44 33.51 -11.80
C ASP A 83 32.95 33.76 -11.97
N SER A 84 33.79 32.72 -11.84
CA SER A 84 35.22 32.80 -12.15
C SER A 84 35.45 33.21 -13.61
N SER A 85 34.75 32.56 -14.55
CA SER A 85 34.81 32.89 -15.98
C SER A 85 34.39 34.33 -16.25
N ARG A 86 33.32 34.80 -15.57
CA ARG A 86 32.88 36.19 -15.63
C ARG A 86 33.95 37.16 -15.12
N GLY A 87 34.65 36.84 -14.03
CA GLY A 87 35.75 37.65 -13.51
C GLY A 87 36.86 37.84 -14.54
N VAL A 88 37.27 36.76 -15.20
CA VAL A 88 38.30 36.79 -16.27
C VAL A 88 37.83 37.61 -17.47
N LEU A 89 36.59 37.37 -17.93
CA LEU A 89 36.02 38.10 -19.07
C LEU A 89 35.85 39.59 -18.77
N SER A 90 35.38 39.94 -17.57
CA SER A 90 35.25 41.34 -17.12
C SER A 90 36.60 42.03 -17.14
N GLY A 91 37.64 41.42 -16.54
CA GLY A 91 38.97 42.01 -16.54
C GLY A 91 39.58 42.16 -17.94
N THR A 92 39.26 41.26 -18.87
CA THR A 92 39.68 41.37 -20.27
C THR A 92 38.93 42.51 -20.98
N MET A 93 37.63 42.65 -20.74
CA MET A 93 36.81 43.73 -21.29
C MET A 93 37.22 45.10 -20.75
N ASP A 94 37.58 45.20 -19.46
CA ASP A 94 38.07 46.43 -18.85
C ASP A 94 39.38 46.89 -19.48
N LYS A 95 40.31 45.96 -19.73
CA LYS A 95 41.56 46.23 -20.46
C LYS A 95 41.28 46.68 -21.90
N PHE A 96 40.36 46.02 -22.58
CA PHE A 96 39.97 46.41 -23.94
C PHE A 96 39.40 47.83 -23.96
N LYS A 97 38.48 48.15 -23.04
CA LYS A 97 37.88 49.48 -22.92
C LYS A 97 38.91 50.57 -22.61
N MET A 98 39.90 50.28 -21.76
CA MET A 98 41.01 51.22 -21.47
C MET A 98 41.81 51.57 -22.72
N VAL A 99 42.02 50.62 -23.63
CA VAL A 99 42.77 50.85 -24.88
C VAL A 99 41.92 51.60 -25.92
N CYS A 100 40.60 51.44 -25.87
CA CYS A 100 39.66 52.11 -26.77
C CYS A 100 39.21 53.51 -26.31
N THR A 101 39.64 53.98 -25.13
CA THR A 101 39.29 55.30 -24.57
C THR A 101 40.51 56.21 -24.59
#